data_AF-A0A256FCI4-F1
#
_entry.id   AF-A0A256FCI4-F1
#
_cell.length_a   1.000
_cell.length_b   1.000
_cell.length_c   1.000
_cell.angle_alpha   90.00
_cell.angle_beta   90.00
_cell.angle_gamma   90.00
#
_symmetry.space_group_name_H-M   'P 1'
#
loop_
_entity.id
_entity.type
_entity.pdbx_description
1 polymer ?
#
loop_
_entity_poly.entity_id
_entity_poly.type
_entity_poly.pdbx_seq_one_letter_code
_entity_poly.pdbx_strand_id
1 'polypeptide(L)'
;MKNRSTIAIFSEWQRLALGQSNLLQAPQRESIQPRKLGRHLSDLFFLEEDENGQLMFRLAGTRICALFGRELKTTRFLSLWPERNRPALNELARNINSLLVPALSQHDGISLSGRSLSFEMLLAPLEPSENGRLNLLGNISVLDDIAWAGADPLVLGNLNSIVPLAPDLAVDQELRKPAVVTMNGANAANSTRRWATPVPSRDMPALRVITGGKA
;
A
#
# COMPACT_ATOMS: atom_id res chain seq x y z
N MET A 1 12.04 4.79 0.65
CA MET A 1 10.66 4.43 0.24
C MET A 1 10.24 5.43 -0.83
N LYS A 2 9.68 4.95 -1.94
CA LYS A 2 9.31 5.81 -3.07
C LYS A 2 7.79 5.83 -3.29
N ASN A 3 7.08 4.76 -2.97
CA ASN A 3 5.66 4.63 -3.21
C ASN A 3 4.83 5.09 -2.00
N ARG A 4 3.71 5.78 -2.29
CA ARG A 4 2.76 6.27 -1.27
C ARG A 4 2.14 5.15 -0.45
N SER A 5 1.89 3.97 -1.03
CA SER A 5 1.36 2.80 -0.31
C SER A 5 2.38 2.25 0.68
N THR A 6 3.64 2.15 0.28
CA THR A 6 4.73 1.74 1.18
C THR A 6 4.89 2.72 2.34
N ILE A 7 4.88 4.04 2.07
CA ILE A 7 4.91 5.08 3.09
C ILE A 7 3.72 4.94 4.06
N ALA A 8 2.50 4.84 3.55
CA ALA A 8 1.29 4.77 4.38
C ALA A 8 1.26 3.53 5.29
N ILE A 9 1.65 2.37 4.76
CA ILE A 9 1.66 1.10 5.51
C ILE A 9 2.76 1.11 6.57
N PHE A 10 3.96 1.60 6.21
CA PHE A 10 5.04 1.74 7.18
C PHE A 10 4.69 2.74 8.28
N SER A 11 4.10 3.90 7.96
CA SER A 11 3.66 4.88 8.96
C SER A 11 2.60 4.33 9.92
N GLU A 12 1.65 3.52 9.44
CA GLU A 12 0.68 2.88 10.33
C GLU A 12 1.34 1.84 11.24
N TRP A 13 2.29 1.06 10.71
CA TRP A 13 3.10 0.15 11.52
C TRP A 13 3.89 0.91 12.58
N GLN A 14 4.61 1.98 12.21
CA GLN A 14 5.41 2.80 13.14
C GLN A 14 4.54 3.39 14.26
N ARG A 15 3.37 3.92 13.90
CA ARG A 15 2.40 4.49 14.86
C ARG A 15 1.97 3.47 15.91
N LEU A 16 1.81 2.20 15.51
CA LEU A 16 1.45 1.12 16.43
C LEU A 16 2.67 0.63 17.22
N ALA A 17 3.82 0.48 16.56
CA ALA A 17 5.03 -0.07 17.14
C ALA A 17 5.68 0.84 18.20
N LEU A 18 5.56 2.16 18.06
CA LEU A 18 6.05 3.13 19.04
C LEU A 18 5.02 3.41 20.16
N GLY A 19 3.74 3.16 19.89
CA GLY A 19 2.65 3.30 20.85
C GLY A 19 2.61 4.68 21.54
N GLN A 20 2.22 4.69 22.81
CA GLN A 20 2.21 5.89 23.67
C GLN A 20 3.48 6.01 24.53
N SER A 21 4.18 4.90 24.78
CA SER A 21 5.35 4.83 25.66
C SER A 21 6.67 5.10 24.95
N ASN A 22 6.66 5.26 23.61
CA ASN A 22 7.85 5.41 22.76
C ASN A 22 8.87 4.26 22.89
N LEU A 23 8.44 3.13 23.46
CA LEU A 23 9.20 1.89 23.50
C LEU A 23 8.78 1.04 22.31
N LEU A 24 9.77 0.57 21.56
CA LEU A 24 9.53 -0.20 20.35
C LEU A 24 8.98 -1.59 20.69
N GLN A 25 7.80 -1.90 20.18
CA GLN A 25 7.16 -3.21 20.30
C GLN A 25 6.61 -3.65 18.95
N ALA A 26 6.61 -4.96 18.67
CA ALA A 26 5.92 -5.48 17.50
C ALA A 26 4.41 -5.25 17.71
N PRO A 27 3.67 -4.71 16.73
CA PRO A 27 2.24 -4.53 16.89
C PRO A 27 1.47 -5.82 16.64
N GLN A 28 0.34 -5.99 17.32
CA GLN A 28 -0.62 -7.05 17.02
C GLN A 28 -1.20 -6.89 15.63
N ARG A 29 -1.42 -8.00 14.93
CA ARG A 29 -2.04 -7.98 13.59
C ARG A 29 -3.41 -7.31 13.63
N GLU A 30 -4.19 -7.57 14.67
CA GLU A 30 -5.56 -7.08 14.89
C GLU A 30 -5.59 -5.57 15.11
N SER A 31 -4.46 -4.99 15.54
CA SER A 31 -4.34 -3.53 15.75
C SER A 31 -4.21 -2.75 14.43
N ILE A 32 -3.87 -3.42 13.33
CA ILE A 32 -3.80 -2.84 11.98
C ILE A 32 -5.23 -2.61 11.48
N GLN A 33 -5.69 -1.36 11.51
CA GLN A 33 -7.07 -1.03 11.15
C GLN A 33 -7.22 -0.81 9.64
N PRO A 34 -8.02 -1.64 8.92
CA PRO A 34 -8.19 -1.50 7.47
C PRO A 34 -8.69 -0.12 7.04
N ARG A 35 -9.56 0.50 7.86
CA ARG A 35 -10.12 1.83 7.59
C ARG A 35 -9.07 2.94 7.52
N LYS A 36 -7.97 2.82 8.28
CA LYS A 36 -6.88 3.81 8.27
C LYS A 36 -6.02 3.72 7.02
N LEU A 37 -5.89 2.52 6.46
CA LEU A 37 -5.11 2.27 5.24
C LEU A 37 -5.89 2.56 3.96
N GLY A 38 -7.22 2.38 3.99
CA GLY A 38 -8.11 2.71 2.88
C GLY A 38 -7.65 2.08 1.56
N ARG A 39 -7.34 2.91 0.56
CA ARG A 39 -6.85 2.45 -0.76
C ARG A 39 -5.53 1.67 -0.72
N HIS A 40 -4.73 1.84 0.33
CA HIS A 40 -3.42 1.19 0.44
C HIS A 40 -3.53 -0.28 0.86
N LEU A 41 -4.70 -0.71 1.33
CA LEU A 41 -4.95 -2.11 1.73
C LEU A 41 -4.78 -3.09 0.56
N SER A 42 -5.03 -2.67 -0.68
CA SER A 42 -4.84 -3.51 -1.86
C SER A 42 -3.37 -3.88 -2.12
N ASP A 43 -2.44 -3.13 -1.53
CA ASP A 43 -0.99 -3.32 -1.67
C ASP A 43 -0.39 -3.99 -0.41
N LEU A 44 -1.20 -4.41 0.56
CA LEU A 44 -0.76 -5.01 1.84
C LEU A 44 -0.89 -6.53 1.81
N PHE A 45 0.01 -7.24 2.50
CA PHE A 45 -0.13 -8.66 2.79
C PHE A 45 0.30 -9.01 4.21
N PHE A 46 -0.14 -10.17 4.69
CA PHE A 46 0.30 -10.75 5.95
C PHE A 46 0.96 -12.09 5.70
N LEU A 47 2.11 -12.32 6.33
CA LEU A 47 2.79 -13.61 6.33
C LEU A 47 2.76 -14.20 7.73
N GLU A 48 2.60 -15.51 7.80
CA GLU A 48 2.72 -16.28 9.03
C GLU A 48 3.46 -17.57 8.73
N GLU A 49 4.41 -17.91 9.59
CA GLU A 49 5.15 -19.16 9.52
C GLU A 49 4.23 -20.35 9.85
N ASP A 50 4.32 -21.41 9.05
CA ASP A 50 3.58 -22.66 9.28
C ASP A 50 4.35 -23.63 10.21
N GLU A 51 3.81 -24.83 10.40
CA GLU A 51 4.44 -25.88 11.22
C GLU A 51 5.79 -26.36 10.68
N ASN A 52 6.05 -26.16 9.40
CA ASN A 52 7.27 -26.57 8.72
C ASN A 52 8.29 -25.43 8.62
N GLY A 53 8.06 -24.32 9.32
CA GLY A 53 8.93 -23.15 9.27
C GLY A 53 8.85 -22.36 7.96
N GLN A 54 7.79 -22.55 7.16
CA GLN A 54 7.60 -21.88 5.88
C GLN A 54 6.73 -20.64 6.06
N LEU A 55 7.17 -19.50 5.52
CA LEU A 55 6.36 -18.28 5.49
C LEU A 55 5.24 -18.42 4.46
N MET A 56 4.01 -18.28 4.91
CA MET A 56 2.82 -18.42 4.09
C MET A 56 1.99 -17.14 4.11
N PHE A 57 1.46 -16.76 2.95
CA PHE A 57 0.50 -15.67 2.87
C PHE A 57 -0.80 -16.04 3.61
N ARG A 58 -1.17 -15.26 4.63
CA ARG A 58 -2.47 -15.37 5.30
C ARG A 58 -3.52 -14.47 4.66
N LEU A 59 -3.06 -13.38 4.05
CA LEU A 59 -3.84 -12.42 3.28
C LEU A 59 -2.91 -11.73 2.28
N ALA A 60 -3.43 -11.40 1.11
CA ALA A 60 -2.78 -10.51 0.17
C ALA A 60 -3.83 -9.59 -0.45
N GLY A 61 -3.50 -8.31 -0.55
CA GLY A 61 -4.34 -7.31 -1.18
C GLY A 61 -4.53 -7.59 -2.68
N THR A 62 -5.63 -7.07 -3.22
CA THR A 62 -6.07 -7.39 -4.58
C THR A 62 -5.09 -6.96 -5.67
N ARG A 63 -4.36 -5.86 -5.48
CA ARG A 63 -3.33 -5.43 -6.46
C ARG A 63 -2.13 -6.34 -6.45
N ILE A 64 -1.75 -6.89 -5.30
CA ILE A 64 -0.68 -7.89 -5.22
C ILE A 64 -1.13 -9.18 -5.90
N CYS A 65 -2.34 -9.66 -5.61
CA CYS A 65 -2.87 -10.85 -6.28
C CYS A 65 -2.93 -10.67 -7.81
N ALA A 66 -3.37 -9.49 -8.29
CA ALA A 66 -3.34 -9.16 -9.71
C ALA A 66 -1.91 -9.14 -10.27
N LEU A 67 -0.95 -8.56 -9.55
CA LEU A 67 0.46 -8.49 -9.96
C LEU A 67 1.06 -9.88 -10.21
N PHE A 68 0.67 -10.90 -9.44
CA PHE A 68 1.12 -12.29 -9.62
C PHE A 68 0.13 -13.18 -10.37
N GLY A 69 -0.97 -12.62 -10.87
CA GLY A 69 -2.00 -13.31 -11.66
C GLY A 69 -2.78 -14.39 -10.93
N ARG A 70 -2.74 -14.42 -9.59
CA ARG A 70 -3.41 -15.45 -8.78
C ARG A 70 -3.70 -14.99 -7.36
N GLU A 71 -4.63 -15.67 -6.70
CA GLU A 71 -4.80 -15.52 -5.26
C GLU A 71 -3.56 -16.07 -4.53
N LEU A 72 -2.97 -15.25 -3.66
CA LEU A 72 -1.77 -15.63 -2.92
C LEU A 72 -2.07 -16.27 -1.56
N LYS A 73 -3.30 -16.20 -1.05
CA LYS A 73 -3.66 -16.79 0.24
C LYS A 73 -3.24 -18.27 0.26
N THR A 74 -2.63 -18.71 1.37
CA THR A 74 -2.06 -20.05 1.56
C THR A 74 -0.93 -20.44 0.60
N THR A 75 -0.38 -19.50 -0.16
CA THR A 75 0.82 -19.73 -0.98
C THR A 75 2.07 -19.50 -0.15
N ARG A 76 3.15 -20.25 -0.44
CA ARG A 76 4.48 -20.02 0.14
C ARG A 76 5.03 -18.69 -0.36
N PHE A 77 5.46 -17.82 0.55
CA PHE A 77 6.11 -16.56 0.24
C PHE A 77 7.28 -16.79 -0.73
N LEU A 78 8.32 -17.52 -0.29
CA LEU A 78 9.55 -17.71 -1.07
C LEU A 78 9.35 -18.33 -2.47
N SER A 79 8.17 -18.92 -2.76
CA SER A 79 7.85 -19.43 -4.09
C SER A 79 7.66 -18.36 -5.17
N LEU A 80 7.41 -17.10 -4.79
CA LEU A 80 7.30 -15.98 -5.75
C LEU A 80 8.65 -15.53 -6.30
N TRP A 81 9.75 -16.01 -5.71
CA TRP A 81 11.11 -15.61 -6.06
C TRP A 81 11.91 -16.80 -6.63
N PRO A 82 12.89 -16.51 -7.51
CA PRO A 82 13.80 -17.52 -8.04
C PRO A 82 14.66 -18.08 -6.90
N GLU A 83 15.09 -19.34 -7.04
CA GLU A 83 15.80 -20.09 -6.00
C GLU A 83 17.01 -19.35 -5.42
N ARG A 84 17.78 -18.68 -6.29
CA ARG A 84 18.95 -17.87 -5.89
C ARG A 84 18.64 -16.78 -4.84
N ASN A 85 17.42 -16.26 -4.79
CA ASN A 85 17.03 -15.16 -3.89
C ASN A 85 16.36 -15.66 -2.61
N ARG A 86 15.93 -16.92 -2.57
CA ARG A 86 15.18 -17.49 -1.43
C ARG A 86 15.98 -17.48 -0.12
N PRO A 87 17.29 -17.83 -0.09
CA PRO A 87 18.06 -17.78 1.15
C PRO A 87 18.11 -16.37 1.77
N ALA A 88 18.42 -15.36 0.95
CA ALA A 88 18.52 -13.97 1.40
C ALA A 88 17.17 -13.43 1.92
N LEU A 89 16.06 -13.76 1.24
CA LEU A 89 14.72 -13.34 1.68
C LEU A 89 14.25 -14.07 2.95
N ASN A 90 14.63 -15.34 3.11
CA ASN A 90 14.34 -16.10 4.32
C ASN A 90 15.11 -15.53 5.52
N GLU A 91 16.40 -15.27 5.34
CA GLU A 91 17.24 -14.64 6.36
C GLU A 91 16.73 -13.24 6.72
N LEU A 92 16.37 -12.43 5.72
CA LEU A 92 15.74 -11.13 5.92
C LEU A 92 14.51 -11.24 6.83
N ALA A 93 13.58 -12.15 6.54
CA ALA A 93 12.37 -12.33 7.32
C ALA A 93 12.65 -12.71 8.79
N ARG A 94 13.65 -13.58 9.03
CA ARG A 94 14.05 -13.95 10.39
C ARG A 94 14.71 -12.77 11.13
N ASN A 95 15.58 -12.01 10.46
CA ASN A 95 16.25 -10.85 11.03
C ASN A 95 15.27 -9.72 11.39
N ILE A 96 14.26 -9.48 10.56
CA ILE A 96 13.21 -8.49 10.84
C ILE A 96 12.50 -8.79 12.16
N ASN A 97 12.18 -10.06 12.40
CA ASN A 97 11.51 -10.47 13.62
C ASN A 97 12.44 -10.47 14.84
N SER A 98 13.68 -10.95 14.71
CA SER A 98 14.62 -11.03 15.83
C SER A 98 15.12 -9.67 16.29
N LEU A 99 15.32 -8.74 15.35
CA LEU A 99 15.84 -7.39 15.62
C LEU A 99 14.75 -6.35 15.82
N LEU A 100 13.50 -6.69 15.51
CA LEU A 100 12.37 -5.75 15.49
C LEU A 100 12.59 -4.54 14.55
N VAL A 101 13.39 -4.74 13.49
CA VAL A 101 13.76 -3.72 12.51
C VAL A 101 13.11 -4.06 11.16
N PRO A 102 12.16 -3.24 10.67
CA PRO A 102 11.59 -3.42 9.33
C PRO A 102 12.65 -3.27 8.24
N ALA A 103 12.36 -3.76 7.04
CA ALA A 103 13.23 -3.59 5.90
C ALA A 103 12.47 -3.25 4.63
N LEU A 104 13.09 -2.40 3.81
CA LEU A 104 12.69 -2.13 2.45
C LEU A 104 13.61 -2.87 1.49
N SER A 105 13.03 -3.57 0.53
CA SER A 105 13.76 -4.23 -0.53
C SER A 105 13.30 -3.74 -1.89
N GLN A 106 14.22 -3.67 -2.84
CA GLN A 106 13.96 -3.26 -4.22
C GLN A 106 14.07 -4.48 -5.12
N HIS A 107 13.14 -4.60 -6.07
CA HIS A 107 13.04 -5.75 -6.96
C HIS A 107 12.77 -5.32 -8.40
N ASP A 108 13.25 -6.12 -9.33
CA ASP A 108 12.81 -6.08 -10.72
C ASP A 108 11.93 -7.29 -11.02
N GLY A 109 10.76 -7.03 -11.58
CA GLY A 109 9.79 -8.03 -12.02
C GLY A 109 9.85 -8.23 -13.52
N ILE A 110 9.75 -9.48 -13.97
CA ILE A 110 9.50 -9.83 -15.37
C ILE A 110 8.10 -10.44 -15.47
N SER A 111 7.29 -9.91 -16.37
CA SER A 111 5.94 -10.40 -16.66
C SER A 111 5.93 -11.62 -17.57
N LEU A 112 4.77 -12.25 -17.72
CA LEU A 112 4.59 -13.38 -18.62
C LEU A 112 4.88 -13.01 -20.09
N SER A 113 4.56 -11.79 -20.52
CA SER A 113 4.92 -11.30 -21.87
C SER A 113 6.35 -10.79 -21.99
N GLY A 114 7.19 -10.92 -20.94
CA GLY A 114 8.59 -10.52 -20.95
C GLY A 114 8.82 -9.02 -20.70
N ARG A 115 7.83 -8.30 -20.17
CA ARG A 115 7.97 -6.88 -19.83
C ARG A 115 8.57 -6.73 -18.44
N SER A 116 9.41 -5.72 -18.26
CA SER A 116 10.05 -5.41 -16.98
C SER A 116 9.31 -4.31 -16.23
N LEU A 117 9.26 -4.44 -14.91
CA LEU A 117 8.91 -3.35 -14.00
C LEU A 117 9.80 -3.38 -12.77
N SER A 118 9.91 -2.25 -12.06
CA SER A 118 10.53 -2.22 -10.74
C SER A 118 9.46 -2.04 -9.67
N PHE A 119 9.63 -2.73 -8.55
CA PHE A 119 8.74 -2.64 -7.40
C PHE A 119 9.54 -2.66 -6.10
N GLU A 120 8.99 -2.02 -5.08
CA GLU A 120 9.54 -2.12 -3.73
C GLU A 120 8.68 -3.02 -2.86
N MET A 121 9.33 -3.72 -1.93
CA MET A 121 8.68 -4.55 -0.94
C MET A 121 9.13 -4.14 0.47
N LEU A 122 8.17 -3.78 1.30
CA LEU A 122 8.35 -3.59 2.74
C LEU A 122 8.01 -4.89 3.45
N LEU A 123 8.82 -5.23 4.46
CA LEU A 123 8.51 -6.24 5.47
C LEU A 123 8.72 -5.62 6.85
N ALA A 124 7.78 -5.84 7.76
CA ALA A 124 7.81 -5.33 9.13
C ALA A 124 7.31 -6.41 10.10
N PRO A 125 7.87 -6.47 11.32
CA PRO A 125 7.52 -7.50 12.29
C PRO A 125 6.15 -7.23 12.91
N LEU A 126 5.39 -8.29 13.18
CA LEU A 126 4.18 -8.26 14.00
C LEU A 126 4.41 -9.11 15.25
N GLU A 127 3.53 -8.98 16.25
CA GLU A 127 3.56 -9.92 17.37
C GLU A 127 3.48 -11.35 16.85
N PRO A 128 4.34 -12.26 17.36
CA PRO A 128 4.22 -13.67 17.05
C PRO A 128 2.81 -14.18 17.35
N SER A 129 2.33 -15.10 16.54
CA SER A 129 1.06 -15.76 16.86
C SER A 129 1.17 -16.58 18.15
N GLU A 130 0.05 -17.04 18.71
CA GLU A 130 0.00 -17.72 20.03
C GLU A 130 0.98 -18.90 20.20
N ASN A 131 1.41 -19.51 19.09
CA ASN A 131 2.37 -20.62 19.04
C ASN A 131 3.84 -20.16 18.87
N GLY A 132 4.12 -18.86 18.98
CA GLY A 132 5.46 -18.27 18.84
C GLY A 132 5.99 -18.17 17.41
N ARG A 133 5.18 -18.48 16.40
CA ARG A 133 5.59 -18.44 14.98
C ARG A 133 5.72 -17.01 14.47
N LEU A 134 6.66 -16.84 13.52
CA LEU A 134 6.90 -15.57 12.86
C LEU A 134 5.63 -15.03 12.21
N ASN A 135 5.39 -13.73 12.39
CA ASN A 135 4.27 -13.03 11.80
C ASN A 135 4.78 -11.69 11.25
N LEU A 136 4.50 -11.42 9.97
CA LEU A 136 5.01 -10.23 9.30
C LEU A 136 3.90 -9.49 8.58
N LEU A 137 3.94 -8.18 8.68
CA LEU A 137 3.25 -7.27 7.78
C LEU A 137 4.14 -7.03 6.57
N GLY A 138 3.57 -7.05 5.38
CA GLY A 138 4.28 -6.67 4.18
C GLY A 138 3.47 -5.82 3.22
N ASN A 139 4.18 -5.22 2.28
CA ASN A 139 3.62 -4.46 1.18
C ASN A 139 4.45 -4.72 -0.08
N ILE A 140 3.81 -4.79 -1.25
CA ILE A 140 4.47 -4.71 -2.54
C ILE A 140 3.84 -3.56 -3.31
N SER A 141 4.67 -2.64 -3.80
CA SER A 141 4.22 -1.48 -4.58
C SER A 141 5.09 -1.28 -5.81
N VAL A 142 4.47 -1.21 -6.98
CA VAL A 142 5.15 -0.87 -8.25
C VAL A 142 5.62 0.59 -8.19
N LEU A 143 6.84 0.86 -8.65
CA LEU A 143 7.45 2.20 -8.53
C LEU A 143 7.01 3.16 -9.63
N ASP A 144 6.78 2.65 -10.83
CA ASP A 144 6.41 3.43 -12.01
C ASP A 144 4.90 3.30 -12.30
N ASP A 145 4.33 4.31 -12.97
CA ASP A 145 2.94 4.24 -13.45
C ASP A 145 2.86 3.34 -14.69
N ILE A 146 2.74 2.04 -14.45
CA ILE A 146 2.78 1.01 -15.48
C ILE A 146 1.36 0.52 -15.75
N ALA A 147 0.79 0.94 -16.88
CA ALA A 147 -0.59 0.65 -17.26
C ALA A 147 -0.92 -0.86 -17.36
N TRP A 148 0.08 -1.72 -17.58
CA TRP A 148 -0.12 -3.16 -17.67
C TRP A 148 0.05 -3.90 -16.32
N ALA A 149 0.49 -3.21 -15.25
CA ALA A 149 0.71 -3.84 -13.96
C ALA A 149 -0.60 -4.47 -13.43
N GLY A 150 -0.58 -5.79 -13.23
CA GLY A 150 -1.74 -6.58 -12.82
C GLY A 150 -2.63 -7.10 -13.95
N ALA A 151 -2.45 -6.62 -15.19
CA ALA A 151 -3.06 -7.21 -16.37
C ALA A 151 -2.17 -8.29 -17.01
N ASP A 152 -0.86 -8.15 -16.88
CA ASP A 152 0.14 -9.14 -17.31
C ASP A 152 0.96 -9.59 -16.08
N PRO A 153 0.81 -10.85 -15.63
CA PRO A 153 1.30 -11.27 -14.33
C PRO A 153 2.82 -11.44 -14.29
N LEU A 154 3.42 -11.14 -13.15
CA LEU A 154 4.84 -11.40 -12.89
C LEU A 154 5.12 -12.90 -12.76
N VAL A 155 6.14 -13.35 -13.46
CA VAL A 155 6.66 -14.73 -13.41
C VAL A 155 8.01 -14.83 -12.72
N LEU A 156 8.76 -13.73 -12.64
CA LEU A 156 10.05 -13.64 -11.96
C LEU A 156 10.14 -12.33 -11.17
N GLY A 157 10.70 -12.39 -9.97
CA GLY A 157 11.09 -11.23 -9.17
C GLY A 157 12.55 -11.35 -8.75
N ASN A 158 13.41 -10.45 -9.21
CA ASN A 158 14.80 -10.39 -8.78
C ASN A 158 14.97 -9.40 -7.62
N LEU A 159 15.57 -9.83 -6.52
CA LEU A 159 15.99 -8.98 -5.42
C LEU A 159 17.26 -8.22 -5.82
N ASN A 160 17.22 -6.90 -5.72
CA ASN A 160 18.33 -6.02 -6.10
C ASN A 160 19.07 -5.47 -4.89
N SER A 161 18.33 -5.03 -3.87
CA SER A 161 18.90 -4.45 -2.66
C SER A 161 17.96 -4.61 -1.46
N ILE A 162 18.54 -4.64 -0.25
CA ILE A 162 17.82 -4.60 1.03
C ILE A 162 18.37 -3.43 1.83
N VAL A 163 17.48 -2.65 2.43
CA VAL A 163 17.80 -1.53 3.32
C VAL A 163 16.99 -1.69 4.60
N PRO A 164 17.62 -1.91 5.76
CA PRO A 164 16.95 -1.84 7.05
C PRO A 164 16.36 -0.44 7.26
N LEU A 165 15.16 -0.36 7.83
CA LEU A 165 14.49 0.88 8.16
C LEU A 165 14.55 1.09 9.66
N ALA A 166 15.13 2.21 10.09
CA ALA A 166 15.02 2.62 11.48
C ALA A 166 13.54 2.73 11.87
N PRO A 167 13.09 2.10 12.97
CA PRO A 167 11.67 2.12 13.36
C PRO A 167 11.11 3.53 13.60
N ASP A 168 11.96 4.48 13.96
CA ASP A 168 11.67 5.90 14.19
C ASP A 168 12.00 6.79 12.99
N LEU A 169 12.32 6.20 11.81
CA LEU A 169 12.60 6.93 10.59
C LEU A 169 11.47 7.93 10.30
N ALA A 170 11.80 9.21 10.27
CA ALA A 170 10.88 10.25 9.86
C ALA A 170 10.53 10.06 8.37
N VAL A 171 9.26 9.81 8.09
CA VAL A 171 8.74 9.73 6.73
C VAL A 171 7.90 10.96 6.50
N ASP A 172 8.17 11.70 5.43
CA ASP A 172 7.36 12.86 5.06
C ASP A 172 5.92 12.39 4.81
N GLN A 173 5.08 12.60 5.83
CA GLN A 173 3.67 12.23 5.79
C GLN A 173 2.96 13.23 4.89
N GLU A 174 2.85 12.92 3.60
CA GLU A 174 1.89 13.57 2.72
C GLU A 174 0.47 13.03 2.95
N LEU A 175 0.14 12.74 4.21
CA LEU A 175 -1.23 12.53 4.67
C LEU A 175 -1.90 13.90 4.64
N ARG A 176 -2.44 14.27 3.47
CA ARG A 176 -3.42 15.35 3.35
C ARG A 176 -4.44 15.19 4.47
N LYS A 177 -4.44 16.10 5.44
CA LYS A 177 -5.61 16.36 6.29
C LYS A 177 -6.81 16.48 5.33
N PRO A 178 -7.90 15.71 5.49
CA PRO A 178 -9.14 16.15 4.88
C PRO A 178 -9.41 17.52 5.52
N ALA A 179 -9.37 18.57 4.71
CA ALA A 179 -9.82 19.88 5.15
C ALA A 179 -11.31 19.71 5.50
N VAL A 180 -11.59 19.45 6.77
CA VAL A 180 -12.92 19.62 7.33
C VAL A 180 -13.19 21.11 7.21
N VAL A 181 -13.92 21.49 6.16
CA VAL A 181 -14.53 22.81 6.07
C VAL A 181 -15.60 22.84 7.14
N THR A 182 -15.25 23.32 8.33
CA THR A 182 -16.23 23.67 9.36
C THR A 182 -16.99 24.90 8.86
N MET A 183 -18.13 24.71 8.19
CA MET A 183 -19.12 25.78 8.05
C MET A 183 -19.75 26.00 9.42
N ASN A 184 -19.22 26.96 10.16
CA ASN A 184 -19.92 27.51 11.32
C ASN A 184 -21.12 28.32 10.82
N GLY A 185 -22.31 27.73 10.93
CA GLY A 185 -23.57 28.48 10.87
C GLY A 185 -23.89 29.05 12.24
N ALA A 186 -23.80 30.37 12.40
CA ALA A 186 -24.60 31.15 13.35
C ALA A 186 -24.44 32.67 13.10
N ASN A 187 -25.51 33.25 12.56
CA ASN A 187 -26.07 34.60 12.77
C ASN A 187 -25.33 35.90 12.40
N ALA A 188 -25.91 36.53 11.36
CA ALA A 188 -26.47 37.89 11.33
C ALA A 188 -25.55 39.10 11.57
N ALA A 189 -25.30 39.87 10.51
CA ALA A 189 -25.81 41.25 10.34
C ALA A 189 -25.13 41.95 9.14
N ASN A 190 -25.93 42.67 8.37
CA ASN A 190 -25.60 43.71 7.39
C ASN A 190 -24.12 44.16 7.29
N SER A 191 -23.48 43.92 6.14
CA SER A 191 -22.86 45.03 5.39
C SER A 191 -22.57 44.63 3.95
N THR A 192 -23.00 45.49 3.05
CA THR A 192 -22.75 45.51 1.61
C THR A 192 -21.25 45.54 1.29
N ARG A 193 -20.75 44.52 0.57
CA ARG A 193 -19.66 44.70 -0.40
C ARG A 193 -19.94 43.87 -1.66
N ARG A 194 -20.23 44.59 -2.74
CA ARG A 194 -20.11 44.13 -4.12
C ARG A 194 -18.63 43.83 -4.40
N TRP A 195 -18.33 42.60 -4.81
CA TRP A 195 -17.32 42.34 -5.82
C TRP A 195 -17.92 41.40 -6.85
N ALA A 196 -18.31 41.98 -7.99
CA ALA A 196 -18.67 41.25 -9.19
C ALA A 196 -17.38 40.84 -9.91
N THR A 197 -17.23 39.56 -10.19
CA THR A 197 -16.37 39.07 -11.27
C THR A 197 -17.28 38.41 -12.32
N PRO A 198 -17.14 38.75 -13.61
CA PRO A 198 -18.01 38.23 -14.66
C PRO A 198 -17.67 36.76 -14.96
N VAL A 199 -18.69 35.92 -15.00
CA VAL A 199 -18.60 34.54 -15.52
C VAL A 199 -18.61 34.60 -17.05
N PRO A 200 -17.63 34.04 -17.77
CA PRO A 200 -17.71 33.93 -19.22
C PRO A 200 -18.78 32.88 -19.57
N SER A 201 -19.87 33.32 -20.18
CA SER A 201 -20.90 32.48 -20.77
C SER A 201 -20.32 31.72 -21.96
N ARG A 202 -20.30 30.39 -21.89
CA ARG A 202 -20.10 29.56 -23.08
C ARG A 202 -21.39 29.57 -23.90
N ASP A 203 -21.31 30.10 -25.11
CA ASP A 203 -22.37 29.96 -26.11
C ASP A 203 -22.49 28.48 -26.50
N MET A 204 -23.58 27.85 -26.07
CA MET A 204 -23.98 26.53 -26.53
C MET A 204 -25.06 26.72 -27.61
N PRO A 205 -24.89 26.21 -28.83
CA PRO A 205 -25.96 26.27 -29.82
C PRO A 205 -27.14 25.40 -29.35
N ALA A 206 -28.30 26.02 -29.21
CA ALA A 206 -29.54 25.34 -28.84
C ALA A 206 -30.06 24.48 -30.01
N LEU A 207 -30.29 23.20 -29.76
CA LEU A 207 -30.99 22.29 -30.67
C LEU A 207 -32.41 22.82 -30.90
N ARG A 208 -32.73 23.15 -32.14
CA ARG A 208 -34.07 23.58 -32.55
C ARG A 208 -34.87 22.37 -32.99
N VAL A 209 -35.93 22.05 -32.23
CA VAL A 209 -36.89 21.01 -32.60
C VAL A 209 -37.68 21.51 -33.81
N ILE A 210 -37.57 20.78 -34.94
CA ILE A 210 -38.40 21.01 -36.12
C ILE A 210 -39.62 20.11 -35.98
N THR A 211 -40.79 20.70 -35.75
CA THR A 211 -42.07 20.00 -35.82
C THR A 211 -42.60 20.02 -37.25
N GLY A 212 -42.57 18.87 -37.92
CA GLY A 212 -43.30 18.62 -39.17
C GLY A 212 -43.00 17.20 -39.66
N GLY A 213 -43.95 16.36 -40.06
CA GLY A 213 -45.40 16.43 -40.16
C GLY A 213 -45.85 15.01 -40.59
N LYS A 214 -47.02 14.55 -40.14
CA LYS A 214 -47.62 13.30 -40.63
C LYS A 214 -48.32 13.53 -41.98
N ALA A 215 -48.36 12.45 -42.76
CA ALA A 215 -49.00 12.19 -44.05
C ALA A 215 -48.13 12.50 -45.28
#